data_AF-A0A7S2QBD1-F1
#
_entry.id   AF-A0A7S2QBD1-F1
#
_cell.length_a   1.000
_cell.length_b   1.000
_cell.length_c   1.000
_cell.angle_alpha   90.00
_cell.angle_beta   90.00
_cell.angle_gamma   90.00
#
_symmetry.space_group_name_H-M   'P 1'
#
loop_
_entity.id
_entity.type
_entity.pdbx_description
1 polymer ?
#
loop_
_entity_poly.entity_id
_entity_poly.type
_entity_poly.pdbx_seq_one_letter_code
_entity_poly.pdbx_strand_id
1 'polypeptide(L)'
;AAHFLPQRPGLAYTGVDIVAHVIEENRRHHPALDFRCVDLGGEFADVSALPAVDLVFSKETLNHMVVQDALRAVHRWRTMGCKFLLANIARGAPNFRGVEKGGHMNYAHYDYELPPFCLRKFAPLVEINADDWSE
;
A
#
# COMPACT_ATOMS: atom_id res chain seq x y z
N ALA A 1 -1.97 4.42 -13.41
CA ALA A 1 -0.99 5.47 -13.80
C ALA A 1 -1.39 6.23 -15.06
N ALA A 2 -1.88 5.56 -16.10
CA ALA A 2 -2.08 6.10 -17.46
C ALA A 2 -2.91 7.40 -17.59
N HIS A 3 -3.85 7.68 -16.68
CA HIS A 3 -4.68 8.89 -16.76
C HIS A 3 -4.20 10.06 -15.88
N PHE A 4 -3.49 9.77 -14.79
CA PHE A 4 -3.13 10.77 -13.78
C PHE A 4 -1.72 11.33 -13.97
N LEU A 5 -0.74 10.45 -14.19
CA LEU A 5 0.66 10.87 -14.29
C LEU A 5 0.95 11.74 -15.52
N PRO A 6 0.43 11.44 -16.72
CA PRO A 6 0.72 12.25 -17.90
C PRO A 6 0.20 13.69 -17.80
N GLN A 7 -0.82 13.93 -16.96
CA GLN A 7 -1.41 15.25 -16.75
C GLN A 7 -0.66 16.09 -15.70
N ARG A 8 0.39 15.54 -15.07
CA ARG A 8 1.15 16.20 -14.00
C ARG A 8 2.65 16.20 -14.30
N PRO A 9 3.09 17.01 -15.28
CA PRO A 9 4.51 17.16 -15.58
C PRO A 9 5.24 17.67 -14.33
N GLY A 10 6.25 16.94 -13.87
CA GLY A 10 7.01 17.24 -12.64
C GLY A 10 6.76 16.30 -11.47
N LEU A 11 5.77 15.39 -11.55
CA LEU A 11 5.57 14.37 -10.53
C LEU A 11 6.48 13.15 -10.80
N ALA A 12 7.43 12.90 -9.89
CA ALA A 12 8.20 11.66 -9.89
C ALA A 12 7.35 10.52 -9.27
N TYR A 13 7.33 9.37 -9.92
CA TYR A 13 6.59 8.19 -9.47
C TYR A 13 7.50 6.96 -9.42
N THR A 14 7.46 6.28 -8.28
CA THR A 14 8.08 4.97 -8.07
C THR A 14 7.01 3.98 -7.66
N GLY A 15 6.79 2.94 -8.47
CA GLY A 15 5.93 1.81 -8.11
C GLY A 15 6.71 0.78 -7.28
N VAL A 16 6.10 0.24 -6.23
CA VAL A 16 6.72 -0.75 -5.35
C VAL A 16 5.79 -1.94 -5.16
N ASP A 17 6.31 -3.14 -5.33
CA ASP A 17 5.59 -4.40 -5.13
C ASP A 17 6.59 -5.48 -4.67
N ILE A 18 6.13 -6.50 -3.96
CA ILE A 18 6.94 -7.68 -3.61
C ILE A 18 6.99 -8.69 -4.75
N VAL A 19 6.05 -8.62 -5.70
CA VAL A 19 5.88 -9.57 -6.78
C VAL A 19 6.75 -9.18 -7.98
N ALA A 20 7.87 -9.89 -8.16
CA ALA A 20 8.88 -9.57 -9.16
C ALA A 20 8.35 -9.48 -10.60
N HIS A 21 7.45 -10.37 -11.01
CA HIS A 21 6.91 -10.37 -12.38
C HIS A 21 6.01 -9.15 -12.65
N VAL A 22 5.27 -8.66 -11.65
CA VAL A 22 4.47 -7.44 -11.75
C VAL A 22 5.38 -6.22 -11.95
N ILE A 23 6.51 -6.18 -11.24
CA ILE A 23 7.53 -5.13 -11.41
C ILE A 23 8.15 -5.18 -12.80
N GLU A 24 8.49 -6.38 -13.29
CA GLU A 24 9.05 -6.55 -14.63
C GLU A 24 8.07 -6.10 -15.72
N GLU A 25 6.81 -6.50 -15.63
CA GLU A 25 5.76 -6.09 -16.56
C GLU A 25 5.56 -4.57 -16.54
N ASN A 26 5.46 -3.96 -15.36
CA ASN A 26 5.29 -2.52 -15.22
C ASN A 26 6.46 -1.72 -15.82
N ARG A 27 7.71 -2.18 -15.65
CA ARG A 27 8.89 -1.57 -16.28
C ARG A 27 8.83 -1.62 -17.80
N ARG A 28 8.32 -2.71 -18.38
CA ARG A 28 8.16 -2.84 -19.83
C ARG A 28 7.08 -1.90 -20.36
N HIS A 29 5.95 -1.80 -19.67
CA HIS A 29 4.83 -0.94 -20.09
C HIS A 29 5.07 0.55 -19.82
N HIS A 30 5.90 0.88 -18.85
CA HIS A 30 6.13 2.26 -18.40
C HIS A 30 7.63 2.56 -18.20
N PRO A 31 8.45 2.53 -19.27
CA PRO A 31 9.91 2.65 -19.18
C PRO A 31 10.41 4.00 -18.66
N ALA A 32 9.56 5.03 -18.67
CA ALA A 32 9.88 6.36 -18.14
C ALA A 32 9.62 6.48 -16.63
N LEU A 33 9.05 5.46 -15.98
CA LEU A 33 8.75 5.44 -14.55
C LEU A 33 9.68 4.48 -13.81
N ASP A 34 9.88 4.72 -12.52
CA ASP A 34 10.68 3.83 -11.67
C ASP A 34 9.80 2.74 -11.04
N PHE A 35 10.33 1.52 -10.92
CA PHE A 35 9.66 0.42 -10.23
C PHE A 35 10.67 -0.38 -9.43
N ARG A 36 10.34 -0.76 -8.19
CA ARG A 36 11.23 -1.46 -7.25
C ARG A 36 10.54 -2.69 -6.68
N CYS A 37 11.22 -3.84 -6.73
CA CYS A 37 10.76 -5.07 -6.10
C CYS A 37 11.23 -5.08 -4.64
N VAL A 38 10.34 -4.82 -3.68
CA VAL A 38 10.69 -4.69 -2.26
C VAL A 38 9.62 -5.33 -1.38
N ASP A 39 10.05 -6.15 -0.42
CA ASP A 39 9.18 -6.67 0.64
C ASP A 39 9.03 -5.64 1.77
N LEU A 40 8.04 -4.75 1.68
CA LEU A 40 7.83 -3.70 2.69
C LEU A 40 7.49 -4.25 4.10
N GLY A 41 7.02 -5.49 4.20
CA GLY A 41 6.63 -6.12 5.47
C GLY A 41 7.75 -6.96 6.10
N GLY A 42 8.71 -7.41 5.30
CA GLY A 42 9.77 -8.31 5.71
C GLY A 42 10.74 -7.70 6.71
N GLU A 43 11.15 -8.47 7.72
CA GLU A 43 12.05 -8.02 8.79
C GLU A 43 13.38 -7.47 8.26
N PHE A 44 13.97 -8.14 7.29
CA PHE A 44 15.27 -7.82 6.70
C PHE A 44 15.17 -7.06 5.37
N ALA A 45 14.01 -6.47 5.08
CA ALA A 45 13.85 -5.78 3.82
C ALA A 45 14.80 -4.58 3.71
N ASP A 46 15.55 -4.56 2.62
CA ASP A 46 16.36 -3.41 2.25
C ASP A 46 15.47 -2.33 1.64
N VAL A 47 15.09 -1.37 2.47
CA VAL A 47 14.36 -0.16 2.04
C VAL A 47 15.28 1.02 1.77
N SER A 48 16.60 0.86 1.91
CA SER A 48 17.56 1.93 1.64
C SER A 48 17.62 2.30 0.16
N ALA A 49 17.24 1.36 -0.71
CA ALA A 49 17.14 1.56 -2.15
C ALA A 49 15.87 2.32 -2.59
N LEU A 50 14.94 2.62 -1.68
CA LEU A 50 13.75 3.41 -1.99
C LEU A 50 14.09 4.91 -1.95
N PRO A 51 13.61 5.69 -2.93
CA PRO A 51 13.83 7.14 -2.92
C PRO A 51 13.10 7.78 -1.74
N ALA A 52 13.60 8.93 -1.28
CA ALA A 52 12.82 9.81 -0.43
C ALA A 52 11.60 10.32 -1.23
N VAL A 53 10.41 10.24 -0.64
CA VAL A 53 9.16 10.64 -1.28
C VAL A 53 8.34 11.52 -0.35
N ASP A 54 7.59 12.46 -0.93
CA ASP A 54 6.67 13.31 -0.17
C ASP A 54 5.42 12.56 0.29
N LEU A 55 5.01 11.55 -0.51
CA LEU A 55 3.76 10.83 -0.34
C LEU A 55 3.89 9.35 -0.75
N VAL A 56 3.49 8.45 0.15
CA VAL A 56 3.13 7.07 -0.17
C VAL A 56 1.62 7.00 -0.36
N PHE A 57 1.15 6.37 -1.43
CA PHE A 57 -0.27 6.07 -1.60
C PHE A 57 -0.45 4.59 -1.90
N SER A 58 -1.45 3.99 -1.26
CA SER A 58 -1.73 2.56 -1.40
C SER A 58 -3.20 2.27 -1.21
N LYS A 59 -3.74 1.43 -2.09
CA LYS A 59 -5.04 0.80 -1.90
C LYS A 59 -4.79 -0.60 -1.33
N GLU A 60 -5.28 -0.83 -0.12
CA GLU A 60 -5.37 -2.17 0.49
C GLU A 60 -4.04 -2.93 0.69
N THR A 61 -2.88 -2.30 0.50
CA THR A 61 -1.57 -2.97 0.62
C THR A 61 -1.36 -3.64 1.98
N LEU A 62 -1.77 -3.01 3.09
CA LEU A 62 -1.59 -3.62 4.41
C LEU A 62 -2.50 -4.83 4.60
N ASN A 63 -3.66 -4.89 3.92
CA ASN A 63 -4.59 -6.02 4.00
C ASN A 63 -3.98 -7.32 3.44
N HIS A 64 -2.96 -7.23 2.60
CA HIS A 64 -2.22 -8.39 2.09
C HIS A 64 -1.08 -8.85 3.02
N MET A 65 -0.95 -8.23 4.19
CA MET A 65 0.11 -8.49 5.16
C MET A 65 -0.48 -9.06 6.45
N VAL A 66 0.28 -9.92 7.13
CA VAL A 66 -0.01 -10.22 8.54
C VAL A 66 0.22 -8.96 9.38
N VAL A 67 -0.43 -8.86 10.54
CA VAL A 67 -0.47 -7.60 11.31
C VAL A 67 0.93 -7.08 11.65
N GLN A 68 1.88 -7.98 11.93
CA GLN A 68 3.27 -7.61 12.22
C GLN A 68 3.97 -6.98 11.00
N ASP A 69 3.78 -7.57 9.82
CA ASP A 69 4.34 -7.07 8.56
C ASP A 69 3.73 -5.71 8.20
N ALA A 70 2.42 -5.57 8.36
CA ALA A 70 1.71 -4.31 8.16
C ALA A 70 2.23 -3.19 9.08
N LEU A 71 2.44 -3.50 10.36
CA LEU A 71 2.99 -2.55 11.33
C LEU A 71 4.43 -2.16 10.99
N ARG A 72 5.26 -3.10 10.52
CA ARG A 72 6.62 -2.81 10.03
C ARG A 72 6.60 -1.87 8.83
N ALA A 73 5.72 -2.11 7.86
CA ALA A 73 5.56 -1.24 6.70
C ALA A 73 5.15 0.19 7.11
N VAL A 74 4.15 0.33 7.98
CA VAL A 74 3.72 1.63 8.51
C VAL A 74 4.84 2.34 9.27
N HIS A 75 5.57 1.61 10.13
CA HIS A 75 6.70 2.18 10.86
C HIS A 75 7.77 2.73 9.91
N ARG A 76 8.11 1.98 8.85
CA ARG A 76 9.07 2.39 7.82
C ARG A 76 8.65 3.69 7.15
N TRP A 77 7.41 3.77 6.68
CA TRP A 77 6.89 5.00 6.06
C TRP A 77 6.95 6.20 7.01
N ARG A 78 6.64 6.00 8.30
CA ARG A 78 6.78 7.06 9.32
C ARG A 78 8.23 7.49 9.51
N THR A 79 9.18 6.55 9.55
CA THR A 79 10.61 6.87 9.69
C THR A 79 11.22 7.54 8.46
N MET A 80 10.66 7.31 7.26
CA MET A 80 11.04 8.02 6.04
C MET A 80 10.58 9.49 6.02
N GLY A 81 9.74 9.92 6.96
CA GLY A 81 9.24 11.29 7.04
C GLY A 81 8.20 11.66 5.98
N CYS A 82 7.74 10.68 5.19
CA CYS A 82 6.72 10.88 4.16
C CYS A 82 5.30 10.95 4.75
N LYS A 83 4.37 11.56 4.00
CA LYS A 83 2.94 11.41 4.27
C LYS A 83 2.46 10.10 3.65
N PHE A 84 1.36 9.54 4.16
CA PHE A 84 0.72 8.39 3.52
C PHE A 84 -0.78 8.58 3.35
N LEU A 85 -1.29 8.19 2.18
CA LEU A 85 -2.70 8.09 1.85
C LEU A 85 -3.05 6.61 1.66
N LEU A 86 -3.62 6.01 2.69
CA LEU A 86 -4.00 4.60 2.69
C LEU A 86 -5.52 4.48 2.53
N ALA A 87 -5.95 3.77 1.50
CA ALA A 87 -7.35 3.46 1.27
C ALA A 87 -7.64 2.02 1.68
N ASN A 88 -8.68 1.82 2.50
CA ASN A 88 -9.24 0.53 2.87
C ASN A 88 -10.77 0.63 2.96
N ILE A 89 -11.44 -0.53 2.95
CA ILE A 89 -12.91 -0.61 3.03
C ILE A 89 -13.41 -1.18 4.37
N ALA A 90 -12.53 -1.72 5.21
CA ALA A 90 -12.90 -2.40 6.45
C ALA A 90 -13.04 -1.41 7.63
N ARG A 91 -14.07 -1.64 8.46
CA ARG A 91 -14.39 -0.90 9.68
C ARG A 91 -14.76 -1.85 10.83
N GLY A 92 -14.41 -1.47 12.06
CA GLY A 92 -14.70 -2.22 13.28
C GLY A 92 -13.94 -3.54 13.38
N ALA A 93 -12.95 -3.74 12.51
CA ALA A 93 -12.21 -4.98 12.48
C ALA A 93 -11.33 -5.11 13.75
N PRO A 94 -11.29 -6.30 14.37
CA PRO A 94 -10.53 -6.52 15.59
C PRO A 94 -9.00 -6.35 15.43
N ASN A 95 -8.49 -6.35 14.19
CA ASN A 95 -7.07 -6.26 13.80
C ASN A 95 -6.12 -7.34 14.35
N PHE A 96 -6.52 -8.14 15.33
CA PHE A 96 -5.71 -9.24 15.88
C PHE A 96 -5.82 -10.56 15.09
N ARG A 97 -6.72 -10.63 14.09
CA ARG A 97 -7.02 -11.87 13.33
C ARG A 97 -6.18 -12.06 12.06
N GLY A 98 -5.40 -11.07 11.64
CA GLY A 98 -4.53 -11.17 10.46
C GLY A 98 -3.33 -12.10 10.63
N VAL A 99 -3.37 -13.05 11.57
CA VAL A 99 -2.23 -13.87 12.02
C VAL A 99 -2.12 -15.17 11.21
N GLU A 100 -3.21 -15.64 10.59
CA GLU A 100 -3.20 -16.90 9.85
C GLU A 100 -2.87 -16.68 8.37
N LYS A 101 -1.59 -16.83 8.01
CA LYS A 101 -1.09 -16.77 6.63
C LYS A 101 -1.32 -18.13 5.95
N GLY A 102 -2.54 -18.35 5.44
CA GLY A 102 -2.90 -19.44 4.56
C GLY A 102 -2.81 -19.02 3.09
N GLY A 103 -1.64 -19.14 2.48
CA GLY A 103 -1.44 -18.92 1.04
C GLY A 103 -1.51 -17.46 0.55
N HIS A 104 -1.17 -17.27 -0.72
CA HIS A 104 -1.03 -15.96 -1.41
C HIS A 104 -2.33 -15.14 -1.55
N MET A 105 -3.44 -15.62 -0.98
CA MET A 105 -4.80 -15.09 -1.16
C MET A 105 -5.40 -14.51 0.13
N ASN A 106 -4.65 -14.47 1.23
CA ASN A 106 -5.22 -14.02 2.50
C ASN A 106 -5.25 -12.49 2.58
N TYR A 107 -6.42 -11.96 2.25
CA TYR A 107 -6.82 -10.59 2.52
C TYR A 107 -7.33 -10.49 3.96
N ALA A 108 -6.63 -9.76 4.81
CA ALA A 108 -7.05 -9.47 6.18
C ALA A 108 -7.88 -8.18 6.21
N HIS A 109 -9.04 -8.22 6.87
CA HIS A 109 -9.81 -7.00 7.14
C HIS A 109 -9.15 -6.24 8.30
N TYR A 110 -8.55 -5.09 7.99
CA TYR A 110 -7.99 -4.17 9.00
C TYR A 110 -8.77 -2.86 9.04
N ASP A 111 -9.10 -2.43 10.25
CA ASP A 111 -9.54 -1.07 10.53
C ASP A 111 -8.33 -0.25 10.98
N TYR A 112 -7.85 0.62 10.09
CA TYR A 112 -6.67 1.44 10.36
C TYR A 112 -6.89 2.47 11.47
N GLU A 113 -8.13 2.81 11.84
CA GLU A 113 -8.42 3.76 12.92
C GLU A 113 -8.25 3.12 14.31
N LEU A 114 -8.35 1.79 14.40
CA LEU A 114 -8.27 1.03 15.65
C LEU A 114 -6.85 0.49 15.93
N PRO A 115 -6.54 0.12 17.19
CA PRO A 115 -5.29 -0.56 17.50
C PRO A 115 -5.09 -1.81 16.64
N PRO A 116 -3.85 -2.13 16.24
CA PRO A 116 -2.60 -1.46 16.59
C PRO A 116 -2.19 -0.30 15.66
N PHE A 117 -2.96 0.00 14.60
CA PHE A 117 -2.60 1.00 13.60
C PHE A 117 -2.78 2.43 14.11
N CYS A 118 -3.93 2.71 14.76
CA CYS A 118 -4.26 4.01 15.34
C CYS A 118 -4.01 5.20 14.38
N LEU A 119 -4.31 5.02 13.09
CA LEU A 119 -4.09 6.04 12.07
C LEU A 119 -5.23 7.05 12.06
N ARG A 120 -4.88 8.32 11.86
CA ARG A 120 -5.87 9.39 11.74
C ARG A 120 -6.50 9.36 10.35
N LYS A 121 -7.82 9.29 10.30
CA LYS A 121 -8.60 9.48 9.07
C LYS A 121 -8.53 10.93 8.59
N PHE A 122 -8.15 11.13 7.31
CA PHE A 122 -8.02 12.46 6.71
C PHE A 122 -9.22 12.86 5.83
N ALA A 123 -9.91 11.89 5.22
CA ALA A 123 -11.08 12.13 4.38
C ALA A 123 -12.26 11.24 4.81
N PRO A 124 -13.51 11.73 4.70
CA PRO A 124 -14.69 10.92 4.97
C PRO A 124 -14.76 9.72 4.03
N LEU A 125 -15.46 8.68 4.48
CA LEU A 125 -15.74 7.52 3.65
C LEU A 125 -16.52 8.01 2.42
N VAL A 126 -16.06 7.67 1.22
CA VAL A 126 -16.90 7.79 0.02
C VAL A 126 -17.75 6.52 0.02
N GLU A 127 -19.08 6.66 0.15
CA GLU A 127 -19.98 5.54 -0.10
C GLU A 127 -19.81 5.12 -1.55
N ILE A 128 -19.34 3.89 -1.74
CA ILE A 128 -19.23 3.29 -3.06
C ILE A 128 -20.55 2.56 -3.26
N ASN A 129 -21.32 2.97 -4.26
CA ASN A 129 -22.57 2.29 -4.59
C ASN A 129 -22.21 0.93 -5.19
N ALA A 130 -22.79 -0.15 -4.67
CA ALA A 130 -22.52 -1.49 -5.19
C ALA A 130 -22.89 -1.60 -6.68
N ASP A 131 -23.87 -0.82 -7.11
CA ASP A 131 -24.34 -0.74 -8.50
C ASP A 131 -23.33 -0.07 -9.47
N ASP A 132 -22.30 0.62 -8.96
CA ASP A 132 -21.26 1.27 -9.77
C ASP A 132 -20.17 0.28 -10.23
N TRP A 133 -20.22 -0.97 -9.76
CA TRP A 133 -19.29 -2.04 -10.14
C TRP A 133 -19.99 -3.05 -11.04
N SER A 134 -19.78 -2.94 -12.35
CA SER A 134 -19.92 -4.07 -13.26
C SER A 134 -18.57 -4.77 -13.37
N GLU A 135 -18.51 -6.07 -13.05
CA GLU A 135 -17.36 -6.94 -13.34
C GLU A 135 -17.00 -6.95 -14.83
#